data_AF-L0WB86-F1
#
_entry.id   AF-L0WB86-F1
#
_cell.length_a   1.000
_cell.length_b   1.000
_cell.length_c   1.000
_cell.angle_alpha   90.00
_cell.angle_beta   90.00
_cell.angle_gamma   90.00
#
_symmetry.space_group_name_H-M   'P 1'
#
loop_
_entity.id
_entity.type
_entity.pdbx_description
1 polymer ?
#
loop_
_entity_poly.entity_id
_entity_poly.type
_entity_poly.pdbx_seq_one_letter_code
_entity_poly.pdbx_strand_id
1 'polypeptide(L)'
;MSNDSDGGRRVPLGQLIGQALLRLTGWRAGPFPDIDRAVIAGGPHTSNWDGVLALVSRSALQKDVNVMIKHSLFKGPLGWLLRKLGAMPIERGRAGGVVEQTVAQFNQRDKLLIAVTPEGTRSNAEQWKLGFYHIAKQANVPIILALADYRAKTFSFPVVIYPGDNMEADLQEIYRHFASVTPRHPDKLSAPVRKHYRA
;
A
#
# COMPACT_ATOMS: atom_id res chain seq x y z
N MET A 1 23.46 -40.10 -1.76
CA MET A 1 22.01 -39.88 -1.59
C MET A 1 21.79 -39.05 -0.33
N SER A 2 21.40 -37.79 -0.48
CA SER A 2 20.85 -36.97 0.60
C SER A 2 19.51 -36.44 0.09
N ASN A 3 18.45 -36.87 0.76
CA ASN A 3 17.05 -36.64 0.41
C ASN A 3 16.75 -35.14 0.26
N ASP A 4 16.38 -34.74 -0.95
CA ASP A 4 15.49 -33.62 -1.17
C ASP A 4 14.14 -33.96 -0.52
N SER A 5 13.90 -33.41 0.67
CA SER A 5 12.55 -33.25 1.18
C SER A 5 12.14 -31.79 0.98
N ASP A 6 11.82 -31.45 -0.27
CA ASP A 6 11.01 -30.29 -0.60
C ASP A 6 9.62 -30.53 0.01
N GLY A 7 9.48 -30.14 1.28
CA GLY A 7 8.24 -30.18 2.02
C GLY A 7 7.25 -29.22 1.36
N GLY A 8 6.46 -29.74 0.42
CA GLY A 8 5.49 -29.01 -0.39
C GLY A 8 4.76 -27.94 0.42
N ARG A 9 5.18 -26.69 0.25
CA ARG A 9 4.61 -25.53 0.93
C ARG A 9 3.16 -25.42 0.46
N ARG A 10 2.20 -25.80 1.30
CA ARG A 10 0.78 -25.72 0.95
C ARG A 10 0.43 -24.28 0.63
N VAL A 11 0.04 -24.04 -0.62
CA VAL A 11 -0.47 -22.75 -1.11
C VAL A 11 -1.75 -22.42 -0.31
N PRO A 12 -1.78 -21.37 0.50
CA PRO A 12 -2.95 -21.02 1.32
C PRO A 12 -4.16 -20.74 0.43
N LEU A 13 -5.35 -21.16 0.89
CA LEU A 13 -6.60 -20.99 0.16
C LEU A 13 -6.84 -19.53 -0.29
N GLY A 14 -6.51 -18.55 0.57
CA GLY A 14 -6.62 -17.14 0.22
C GLY A 14 -5.76 -16.73 -0.99
N GLN A 15 -4.58 -17.32 -1.14
CA GLN A 15 -3.71 -17.07 -2.27
C GLN A 15 -4.33 -17.57 -3.57
N LEU A 16 -4.86 -18.79 -3.57
CA LEU A 16 -5.53 -19.39 -4.72
C LEU A 16 -6.78 -18.59 -5.12
N ILE A 17 -7.59 -18.18 -4.14
CA ILE A 17 -8.77 -17.34 -4.38
C ILE A 17 -8.34 -15.99 -4.98
N GLY A 18 -7.32 -15.34 -4.41
CA GLY A 18 -6.81 -14.07 -4.94
C GLY A 18 -6.31 -14.20 -6.39
N GLN A 19 -5.53 -15.24 -6.68
CA GLN A 19 -5.04 -15.51 -8.04
C GLN A 19 -6.19 -15.83 -9.01
N ALA A 20 -7.19 -16.58 -8.58
CA ALA A 20 -8.38 -16.88 -9.39
C ALA A 20 -9.19 -15.61 -9.70
N LEU A 21 -9.46 -14.76 -8.70
CA LEU A 21 -10.19 -13.51 -8.90
C LEU A 21 -9.48 -12.56 -9.87
N LEU A 22 -8.15 -12.43 -9.75
CA LEU A 22 -7.35 -11.65 -10.70
C LEU A 22 -7.49 -12.22 -12.12
N ARG A 23 -7.28 -13.53 -12.29
CA ARG A 23 -7.41 -14.21 -13.59
C ARG A 23 -8.80 -14.03 -14.21
N LEU A 24 -9.87 -14.23 -13.44
CA LEU A 24 -11.26 -14.12 -13.92
C LEU A 24 -11.64 -12.70 -14.33
N THR A 25 -11.08 -11.68 -13.66
CA THR A 25 -11.34 -10.28 -13.98
C THR A 25 -10.39 -9.71 -15.04
N GLY A 26 -9.43 -10.52 -15.50
CA GLY A 26 -8.38 -10.15 -16.44
C GLY A 26 -7.27 -9.30 -15.84
N TRP A 27 -7.21 -9.21 -14.51
CA TRP A 27 -6.17 -8.49 -13.78
C TRP A 27 -4.94 -9.34 -13.50
N ARG A 28 -3.80 -8.68 -13.35
CA ARG A 28 -2.55 -9.31 -12.93
C ARG A 28 -1.91 -8.50 -11.81
N ALA A 29 -1.42 -9.20 -10.78
CA ALA A 29 -0.57 -8.60 -9.77
C ALA A 29 0.90 -8.84 -10.18
N GLY A 30 1.66 -7.76 -10.29
CA GLY A 30 3.10 -7.81 -10.56
C GLY A 30 3.88 -8.36 -9.36
N PRO A 31 5.16 -8.69 -9.56
CA PRO A 31 6.02 -9.15 -8.46
C PRO A 31 6.11 -8.07 -7.39
N PHE A 32 6.08 -8.49 -6.13
CA PHE A 32 6.33 -7.61 -5.00
C PHE A 32 7.84 -7.59 -4.70
N PRO A 33 8.46 -6.42 -4.44
CA PRO A 33 9.88 -6.33 -4.11
C PRO A 33 10.25 -7.21 -2.91
N ASP A 34 11.47 -7.74 -2.88
CA ASP A 34 11.96 -8.53 -1.73
C ASP A 34 12.36 -7.62 -0.57
N ILE A 35 11.35 -7.00 0.03
CA ILE A 35 11.47 -6.00 1.10
C ILE A 35 10.46 -6.37 2.18
N ASP A 36 10.96 -6.58 3.40
CA ASP A 36 10.15 -6.97 4.56
C ASP A 36 9.64 -5.78 5.37
N ARG A 37 10.25 -4.59 5.22
CA ARG A 37 9.87 -3.35 5.93
C ARG A 37 9.75 -2.20 4.95
N ALA A 38 8.54 -1.66 4.79
CA ALA A 38 8.29 -0.55 3.89
C ALA A 38 6.96 0.16 4.19
N VAL A 39 6.89 1.43 3.78
CA VAL A 39 5.62 2.11 3.58
C VAL A 39 5.19 1.90 2.13
N ILE A 40 3.97 1.41 1.91
CA ILE A 40 3.40 1.23 0.57
C ILE A 40 2.47 2.40 0.31
N ALA A 41 2.87 3.30 -0.60
CA ALA A 41 2.00 4.35 -1.11
C ALA A 41 1.20 3.78 -2.29
N GLY A 42 -0.10 3.61 -2.12
CA GLY A 42 -0.99 3.18 -3.20
C GLY A 42 -1.53 4.35 -4.00
N GLY A 43 -1.90 4.11 -5.26
CA GLY A 43 -2.63 5.06 -6.08
C GLY A 43 -2.55 4.77 -7.59
N PRO A 44 -3.12 5.65 -8.43
CA PRO A 44 -3.96 6.78 -8.05
C PRO A 44 -5.30 6.32 -7.43
N HIS A 45 -5.71 6.92 -6.31
CA HIS A 45 -6.93 6.55 -5.60
C HIS A 45 -8.13 7.32 -6.13
N THR A 46 -8.86 6.71 -7.06
CA THR A 46 -10.01 7.33 -7.75
C THR A 46 -11.31 6.55 -7.57
N SER A 47 -11.25 5.34 -6.99
CA SER A 47 -12.39 4.44 -6.79
C SER A 47 -12.25 3.55 -5.55
N ASN A 48 -13.37 3.05 -5.03
CA ASN A 48 -13.34 1.99 -4.00
C ASN A 48 -12.76 0.67 -4.55
N TRP A 49 -12.85 0.47 -5.87
CA TRP A 49 -12.26 -0.69 -6.54
C TRP A 49 -10.74 -0.75 -6.38
N ASP A 50 -10.07 0.38 -6.17
CA ASP A 50 -8.62 0.43 -5.91
C ASP A 50 -8.28 -0.32 -4.61
N GLY A 51 -9.09 -0.14 -3.57
CA GLY A 51 -8.94 -0.86 -2.30
C GLY A 51 -9.25 -2.36 -2.43
N VAL A 52 -10.26 -2.72 -3.23
CA VAL A 52 -10.57 -4.14 -3.51
C VAL A 52 -9.42 -4.80 -4.26
N LEU A 53 -8.87 -4.13 -5.26
CA LEU A 53 -7.70 -4.57 -6.03
C LEU A 53 -6.47 -4.74 -5.14
N ALA A 54 -6.21 -3.81 -4.23
CA ALA A 54 -5.13 -3.93 -3.26
C ALA A 54 -5.32 -5.15 -2.34
N LEU A 55 -6.54 -5.39 -1.84
CA LEU A 55 -6.83 -6.55 -0.98
C LEU A 55 -6.68 -7.89 -1.72
N VAL A 56 -7.21 -7.98 -2.94
CA VAL A 56 -7.09 -9.18 -3.78
C VAL A 56 -5.63 -9.43 -4.14
N SER A 57 -4.88 -8.39 -4.52
CA SER A 57 -3.46 -8.49 -4.86
C SER A 57 -2.61 -8.88 -3.65
N ARG A 58 -2.90 -8.32 -2.46
CA ARG A 58 -2.29 -8.73 -1.19
C ARG A 58 -2.44 -10.23 -0.97
N SER A 59 -3.66 -10.76 -1.15
CA SER A 59 -3.96 -12.18 -0.97
C SER A 59 -3.21 -13.04 -2.00
N ALA A 60 -3.28 -12.66 -3.29
CA ALA A 60 -2.64 -13.38 -4.38
C ALA A 60 -1.10 -13.47 -4.27
N LEU A 61 -0.49 -12.44 -3.69
CA LEU A 61 0.96 -12.33 -3.47
C LEU A 61 1.41 -12.82 -2.08
N GLN A 62 0.47 -13.20 -1.21
CA GLN A 62 0.72 -13.60 0.18
C GLN A 62 1.51 -12.59 1.01
N LYS A 63 1.31 -11.29 0.77
CA LYS A 63 1.99 -10.25 1.54
C LYS A 63 1.16 -9.84 2.74
N ASP A 64 1.79 -9.73 3.90
CA ASP A 64 1.11 -9.27 5.11
C ASP A 64 1.17 -7.74 5.21
N VAL A 65 0.29 -7.08 4.45
CA VAL A 65 0.25 -5.62 4.35
C VAL A 65 -0.73 -5.04 5.35
N ASN A 66 -0.24 -4.25 6.28
CA ASN A 66 -1.03 -3.65 7.35
C ASN A 66 -1.66 -2.33 6.91
N VAL A 67 -2.81 -1.99 7.50
CA VAL A 67 -3.48 -0.70 7.28
C VAL A 67 -3.75 -0.01 8.61
N MET A 68 -3.51 1.29 8.69
CA MET A 68 -3.75 2.06 9.91
C MET A 68 -5.23 2.44 10.03
N ILE A 69 -5.88 1.98 11.10
CA ILE A 69 -7.30 2.22 11.37
C ILE A 69 -7.45 2.93 12.73
N LYS A 70 -8.46 3.80 12.85
CA LYS A 70 -8.72 4.56 14.08
C LYS A 70 -8.89 3.60 15.27
N HIS A 71 -8.11 3.81 16.33
CA HIS A 71 -8.12 2.97 17.53
C HIS A 71 -9.52 2.75 18.12
N SER A 72 -10.42 3.75 18.06
CA SER A 72 -11.78 3.64 18.60
C SER A 72 -12.62 2.51 17.98
N LEU A 73 -12.23 2.01 16.79
CA LEU A 73 -12.89 0.88 16.12
C LEU A 73 -12.40 -0.49 16.63
N PHE A 74 -11.36 -0.53 17.46
CA PHE A 74 -10.79 -1.77 18.01
C PHE A 74 -11.46 -2.20 19.31
N LYS A 75 -12.78 -2.03 19.43
CA LYS A 75 -13.56 -2.44 20.60
C LYS A 75 -14.36 -3.70 20.30
N GLY A 76 -14.43 -4.60 21.28
CA GLY A 76 -15.23 -5.83 21.18
C GLY A 76 -14.83 -6.77 20.04
N PRO A 77 -15.77 -7.61 19.53
CA PRO A 77 -15.49 -8.59 18.48
C PRO A 77 -14.96 -7.96 17.17
N LEU A 78 -15.39 -6.75 16.85
CA LEU A 78 -14.92 -5.99 15.68
C LEU A 78 -13.41 -5.73 15.75
N GLY A 79 -12.90 -5.37 16.93
CA GLY A 79 -11.47 -5.13 17.12
C GLY A 79 -10.61 -6.37 16.92
N TRP A 80 -11.10 -7.54 17.34
CA TRP A 80 -10.41 -8.82 17.09
C TRP A 80 -10.35 -9.14 15.59
N LEU A 81 -11.45 -8.95 14.87
CA LEU A 81 -11.51 -9.16 13.42
C LEU A 81 -10.56 -8.22 12.67
N LEU A 82 -10.56 -6.92 13.01
CA LEU A 82 -9.68 -5.93 12.41
C LEU A 82 -8.21 -6.31 12.56
N ARG A 83 -7.78 -6.77 13.75
CA ARG A 83 -6.40 -7.22 13.97
C ARG A 83 -6.04 -8.44 13.12
N LYS A 84 -6.95 -9.42 13.01
CA LYS A 84 -6.75 -10.59 12.14
C LYS A 84 -6.61 -10.23 10.67
N LEU A 85 -7.22 -9.14 10.22
CA LEU A 85 -7.11 -8.64 8.85
C LEU A 85 -5.87 -7.77 8.61
N GLY A 86 -4.99 -7.61 9.62
CA GLY A 86 -3.80 -6.76 9.54
C GLY A 86 -4.10 -5.27 9.73
N ALA A 87 -5.23 -4.91 10.35
CA ALA A 87 -5.46 -3.52 10.72
C ALA A 87 -4.66 -3.19 11.99
N MET A 88 -3.88 -2.11 11.90
CA MET A 88 -3.13 -1.56 13.01
C MET A 88 -3.88 -0.40 13.65
N PRO A 89 -4.15 -0.44 14.97
CA PRO A 89 -4.79 0.66 15.66
C PRO A 89 -3.86 1.88 15.71
N ILE A 90 -4.38 3.05 15.35
CA ILE A 90 -3.68 4.33 15.50
C ILE A 90 -4.53 5.32 16.29
N GLU A 91 -3.90 6.01 17.23
CA GLU A 91 -4.55 7.03 18.03
C GLU A 91 -4.30 8.42 17.44
N ARG A 92 -5.34 8.97 16.81
CA ARG A 92 -5.30 10.32 16.24
C ARG A 92 -5.55 11.32 17.38
N GLY A 93 -4.62 12.26 17.61
CA GLY A 93 -4.76 13.31 18.62
C GLY A 93 -4.07 13.06 19.96
N ARG A 94 -3.34 11.94 20.13
CA ARG A 94 -2.43 11.75 21.28
C ARG A 94 -1.09 12.45 21.07
N ALA A 95 -0.38 12.70 22.17
CA ALA A 95 1.04 13.08 22.15
C ALA A 95 1.83 12.07 21.29
N GLY A 96 2.61 12.61 20.36
CA GLY A 96 3.41 11.86 19.38
C GLY A 96 2.75 11.57 18.03
N GLY A 97 1.49 11.96 17.81
CA GLY A 97 0.87 11.93 16.48
C GLY A 97 0.86 10.56 15.79
N VAL A 98 0.42 10.53 14.52
CA VAL A 98 0.36 9.28 13.74
C VAL A 98 1.75 8.83 13.28
N VAL A 99 2.64 9.79 13.00
CA VAL A 99 3.98 9.52 12.47
C VAL A 99 4.83 8.79 13.52
N GLU A 100 5.00 9.34 14.72
CA GLU A 100 5.90 8.76 15.72
C GLU A 100 5.38 7.40 16.22
N GLN A 101 4.05 7.28 16.40
CA GLN A 101 3.42 5.99 16.71
C GLN A 101 3.75 4.92 15.65
N THR A 102 3.76 5.29 14.36
CA THR A 102 4.07 4.34 13.29
C THR A 102 5.56 4.02 13.22
N VAL A 103 6.43 5.02 13.41
CA VAL A 103 7.88 4.83 13.51
C VAL A 103 8.23 3.88 14.66
N ALA A 104 7.58 4.03 15.81
CA ALA A 104 7.75 3.11 16.94
C ALA A 104 7.36 1.67 16.59
N GLN A 105 6.35 1.46 15.72
CA GLN A 105 5.99 0.12 15.26
C GLN A 105 7.05 -0.48 14.33
N PHE A 106 7.70 0.32 13.48
CA PHE A 106 8.82 -0.13 12.66
C PHE A 106 10.04 -0.53 13.53
N ASN A 107 10.30 0.21 14.61
CA ASN A 107 11.41 -0.09 15.52
C ASN A 107 11.21 -1.38 16.32
N GLN A 108 9.97 -1.87 16.44
CA GLN A 108 9.62 -3.06 17.23
C GLN A 108 9.46 -4.32 16.38
N ARG A 109 9.59 -4.24 15.05
CA ARG A 109 9.26 -5.37 14.15
C ARG A 109 10.30 -5.53 13.05
N ASP A 110 10.74 -6.78 12.88
CA ASP A 110 11.63 -7.16 11.77
C ASP A 110 10.91 -7.19 10.42
N LYS A 111 9.57 -7.36 10.44
CA LYS A 111 8.71 -7.36 9.26
C LYS A 111 7.51 -6.46 9.49
N LEU A 112 7.35 -5.46 8.63
CA LEU A 112 6.24 -4.53 8.67
C LEU A 112 6.05 -3.84 7.32
N LEU A 113 4.99 -4.23 6.61
CA LEU A 113 4.51 -3.50 5.44
C LEU A 113 3.28 -2.70 5.85
N ILE A 114 3.26 -1.38 5.61
CA ILE A 114 2.10 -0.53 5.91
C ILE A 114 1.61 0.15 4.63
N ALA A 115 0.38 -0.13 4.22
CA ALA A 115 -0.27 0.54 3.10
C ALA A 115 -1.00 1.81 3.54
N VAL A 116 -0.81 2.87 2.74
CA VAL A 116 -1.46 4.16 2.89
C VAL A 116 -1.85 4.74 1.54
N THR A 117 -2.83 5.62 1.58
CA THR A 117 -3.31 6.37 0.41
C THR A 117 -2.91 7.83 0.64
N PRO A 118 -1.84 8.35 0.02
CA PRO A 118 -1.33 9.70 0.31
C PRO A 118 -2.36 10.81 0.11
N GLU A 119 -3.22 10.63 -0.90
CA GLU A 119 -4.34 11.53 -1.25
C GLU A 119 -5.36 11.65 -0.11
N GLY A 120 -5.54 10.59 0.69
CA GLY A 120 -6.46 10.54 1.82
C GLY A 120 -7.96 10.65 1.47
N THR A 121 -8.29 10.79 0.19
CA THR A 121 -9.63 10.82 -0.40
C THR A 121 -9.59 10.18 -1.80
N ARG A 122 -10.76 9.87 -2.37
CA ARG A 122 -10.92 9.26 -3.70
C ARG A 122 -11.29 10.26 -4.80
N SER A 123 -11.40 11.53 -4.44
CA SER A 123 -11.89 12.58 -5.33
C SER A 123 -11.11 13.86 -5.09
N ASN A 124 -10.35 14.29 -6.09
CA ASN A 124 -9.86 15.65 -6.27
C ASN A 124 -9.11 16.21 -5.05
N ALA A 125 -8.24 15.43 -4.41
CA ALA A 125 -7.45 15.94 -3.29
C ALA A 125 -6.58 17.12 -3.77
N GLU A 126 -6.75 18.30 -3.16
CA GLU A 126 -5.95 19.48 -3.51
C GLU A 126 -4.48 19.31 -3.12
N GLN A 127 -4.24 18.60 -2.02
CA GLN A 127 -2.91 18.31 -1.47
C GLN A 127 -2.86 16.90 -0.88
N TRP A 128 -1.65 16.36 -0.79
CA TRP A 128 -1.40 15.07 -0.17
C TRP A 128 -1.10 15.19 1.32
N LYS A 129 -1.42 14.13 2.06
CA LYS A 129 -0.99 13.98 3.46
C LYS A 129 0.41 13.38 3.48
N LEU A 130 1.40 14.15 3.91
CA LEU A 130 2.82 13.76 3.88
C LEU A 130 3.27 12.79 4.99
N GLY A 131 2.34 12.31 5.82
CA GLY A 131 2.67 11.40 6.92
C GLY A 131 3.40 10.13 6.46
N PHE A 132 3.05 9.58 5.29
CA PHE A 132 3.72 8.40 4.72
C PHE A 132 5.22 8.64 4.49
N TYR A 133 5.58 9.82 4.00
CA TYR A 133 6.96 10.21 3.70
C TYR A 133 7.76 10.39 4.99
N HIS A 134 7.19 11.11 5.97
CA HIS A 134 7.83 11.29 7.27
C HIS A 134 8.01 9.98 8.03
N ILE A 135 7.03 9.07 7.96
CA ILE A 135 7.15 7.73 8.55
C ILE A 135 8.32 6.98 7.91
N ALA A 136 8.37 6.93 6.57
CA ALA A 136 9.44 6.23 5.85
C ALA A 136 10.82 6.81 6.16
N LYS A 137 10.96 8.15 6.15
CA LYS A 137 12.23 8.83 6.44
C LYS A 137 12.69 8.59 7.88
N GLN A 138 11.80 8.74 8.87
CA GLN A 138 12.16 8.59 10.28
C GLN A 138 12.41 7.13 10.68
N ALA A 139 11.68 6.18 10.09
CA ALA A 139 11.88 4.75 10.33
C ALA A 139 13.03 4.14 9.50
N ASN A 140 13.67 4.94 8.63
CA ASN A 140 14.70 4.48 7.69
C ASN A 140 14.26 3.25 6.87
N VAL A 141 13.06 3.34 6.28
CA VAL A 141 12.48 2.30 5.42
C VAL A 141 12.09 2.90 4.08
N PRO A 142 12.09 2.10 2.99
CA PRO A 142 11.68 2.58 1.69
C PRO A 142 10.17 2.82 1.58
N ILE A 143 9.81 3.62 0.58
CA ILE A 143 8.47 3.78 0.05
C ILE A 143 8.34 2.92 -1.21
N ILE A 144 7.40 1.98 -1.21
CA ILE A 144 7.04 1.20 -2.40
C ILE A 144 5.80 1.83 -3.03
N LEU A 145 5.87 2.11 -4.34
CA LEU A 145 4.70 2.62 -5.08
C LEU A 145 3.85 1.46 -5.58
N ALA A 146 2.62 1.36 -5.10
CA ALA A 146 1.65 0.39 -5.60
C ALA A 146 0.72 1.07 -6.61
N LEU A 147 0.85 0.71 -7.89
CA LEU A 147 0.14 1.34 -9.00
C LEU A 147 -0.97 0.44 -9.54
N ALA A 148 -2.18 0.98 -9.67
CA ALA A 148 -3.30 0.33 -10.36
C ALA A 148 -3.51 0.94 -11.74
N ASP A 149 -3.21 0.17 -12.79
CA ASP A 149 -3.49 0.53 -14.18
C ASP A 149 -4.73 -0.20 -14.68
N TYR A 150 -5.83 0.53 -14.90
CA TYR A 150 -7.11 0.00 -15.36
C TYR A 150 -7.15 -0.29 -16.87
N ARG A 151 -6.28 0.34 -17.67
CA ARG A 151 -6.15 0.06 -19.10
C ARG A 151 -5.39 -1.24 -19.32
N ALA A 152 -4.24 -1.39 -18.65
CA ALA A 152 -3.42 -2.60 -18.70
C ALA A 152 -3.96 -3.73 -17.82
N LYS A 153 -4.88 -3.42 -16.89
CA LYS A 153 -5.38 -4.31 -15.83
C LYS A 153 -4.24 -4.91 -14.99
N THR A 154 -3.34 -4.06 -14.54
CA THR A 154 -2.19 -4.48 -13.71
C THR A 154 -2.17 -3.75 -12.38
N PHE A 155 -1.92 -4.50 -11.31
CA PHE A 155 -1.54 -3.96 -10.01
C PHE A 155 -0.05 -4.22 -9.79
N SER A 156 0.78 -3.18 -9.79
CA SER A 156 2.25 -3.31 -9.89
C SER A 156 2.98 -2.54 -8.79
N PHE A 157 4.25 -2.90 -8.58
CA PHE A 157 5.14 -2.27 -7.59
C PHE A 157 6.45 -1.81 -8.23
N PRO A 158 6.41 -0.92 -9.23
CA PRO A 158 7.55 -0.71 -10.14
C PRO A 158 8.68 0.10 -9.52
N VAL A 159 8.44 0.81 -8.42
CA VAL A 159 9.40 1.77 -7.86
C VAL A 159 9.52 1.60 -6.36
N VAL A 160 10.77 1.61 -5.89
CA VAL A 160 11.15 1.64 -4.48
C VAL A 160 12.01 2.89 -4.27
N ILE A 161 11.52 3.80 -3.43
CA ILE A 161 12.18 5.10 -3.17
C ILE A 161 12.60 5.13 -1.71
N TYR A 162 13.88 5.42 -1.46
CA TYR A 162 14.33 5.79 -0.12
C TYR A 162 14.22 7.32 0.03
N PRO A 163 13.46 7.83 1.02
CA PRO A 163 13.34 9.27 1.23
C PRO A 163 14.70 9.95 1.36
N GLY A 164 15.00 10.84 0.43
CA GLY A 164 16.23 11.62 0.41
C GLY A 164 16.13 12.91 1.21
N ASP A 165 17.10 13.80 0.98
CA ASP A 165 17.15 15.12 1.60
C ASP A 165 16.23 16.15 0.93
N ASN A 166 15.95 15.96 -0.36
CA ASN A 166 15.03 16.82 -1.11
C ASN A 166 13.66 16.15 -1.27
N MET A 167 12.80 16.34 -0.27
CA MET A 167 11.44 15.79 -0.28
C MET A 167 10.62 16.23 -1.49
N GLU A 168 10.80 17.45 -1.98
CA GLU A 168 10.03 17.91 -3.15
C GLU A 168 10.43 17.12 -4.39
N ALA A 169 11.73 16.87 -4.61
CA ALA A 169 12.19 16.07 -5.73
C ALA A 169 11.61 14.64 -5.69
N ASP A 170 11.64 14.00 -4.51
CA ASP A 170 11.08 12.67 -4.30
C ASP A 170 9.57 12.65 -4.56
N LEU A 171 8.83 13.65 -4.05
CA LEU A 171 7.39 13.76 -4.27
C LEU A 171 7.07 13.96 -5.76
N GLN A 172 7.84 14.77 -6.48
CA GLN A 172 7.67 14.98 -7.92
C GLN A 172 7.91 13.68 -8.70
N GLU A 173 8.89 12.87 -8.32
CA GLU A 173 9.09 11.53 -8.90
C GLU A 173 7.88 10.62 -8.63
N ILE A 174 7.42 10.56 -7.37
CA ILE A 174 6.23 9.78 -6.98
C ILE A 174 5.00 10.19 -7.81
N TYR A 175 4.75 11.50 -7.97
CA TYR A 175 3.61 11.99 -8.74
C TYR A 175 3.69 11.57 -10.21
N ARG A 176 4.88 11.59 -10.83
CA ARG A 176 5.07 11.15 -12.21
C ARG A 176 4.77 9.66 -12.39
N HIS A 177 5.17 8.83 -11.44
CA HIS A 177 4.85 7.40 -11.48
C HIS A 177 3.36 7.12 -11.29
N PHE A 178 2.68 7.83 -10.39
CA PHE A 178 1.22 7.71 -10.31
C PHE A 178 0.52 8.21 -11.56
N ALA A 179 1.05 9.26 -12.20
CA ALA A 179 0.53 9.78 -13.45
C ALA A 179 0.83 8.90 -14.67
N SER A 180 1.70 7.89 -14.56
CA SER A 180 2.07 7.02 -15.67
C SER A 180 1.09 5.86 -15.91
N VAL A 181 0.09 5.68 -15.04
CA VAL A 181 -0.90 4.60 -15.14
C VAL A 181 -2.30 5.14 -15.37
N THR A 182 -3.16 4.35 -16.01
CA THR A 182 -4.56 4.76 -16.23
C THR A 182 -5.41 4.51 -14.99
N PRO A 183 -5.93 5.55 -14.29
CA PRO A 183 -6.82 5.36 -13.14
C PRO A 183 -8.22 4.95 -13.59
N ARG A 184 -9.08 4.49 -12.67
CA ARG A 184 -10.48 4.17 -13.01
C ARG A 184 -11.29 5.41 -13.38
N HIS A 185 -11.05 6.52 -12.70
CA HIS A 185 -11.72 7.79 -12.94
C HIS A 185 -10.68 8.92 -13.05
N PRO A 186 -10.17 9.21 -14.26
CA PRO A 186 -9.14 10.24 -14.47
C PRO A 186 -9.55 11.64 -13.99
N ASP A 187 -10.84 11.95 -14.05
CA ASP A 187 -11.45 13.20 -13.57
C ASP A 187 -11.32 13.40 -12.04
N LYS A 188 -11.04 12.32 -11.30
CA LYS A 188 -10.93 12.33 -9.83
C LYS A 188 -9.52 12.36 -9.29
N LEU A 189 -8.50 12.35 -10.16
CA LEU A 189 -7.10 12.41 -9.76
C LEU A 189 -6.84 13.59 -8.81
N SER A 190 -6.06 13.39 -7.76
CA SER A 190 -5.56 14.50 -6.94
C SER A 190 -4.80 15.54 -7.76
N ALA A 191 -4.81 16.80 -7.32
CA ALA A 191 -4.19 17.91 -8.02
C ALA A 191 -2.68 17.69 -8.27
N PRO A 192 -1.87 17.14 -7.34
CA PRO A 192 -0.46 16.86 -7.60
C PRO A 192 -0.26 15.87 -8.75
N VAL A 193 -0.98 14.74 -8.76
CA VAL A 193 -0.85 13.72 -9.82
C VAL A 193 -1.39 14.23 -11.16
N ARG A 194 -2.53 14.94 -11.14
CA ARG A 194 -3.17 15.47 -12.35
C ARG A 194 -2.26 16.39 -13.16
N LYS A 195 -1.38 17.17 -12.51
CA LYS A 195 -0.41 18.05 -13.18
C LYS A 195 0.55 17.30 -14.11
N HIS A 196 0.80 16.01 -13.85
CA HIS A 196 1.71 15.18 -14.63
C HIS A 196 0.97 14.19 -15.55
N TYR A 197 -0.34 14.03 -15.38
CA TYR A 197 -1.14 13.06 -16.13
C TYR A 197 -1.40 13.55 -17.55
N ARG A 198 -1.10 12.69 -18.53
CA ARG A 198 -1.40 12.91 -19.95
C ARG A 198 -2.39 11.82 -20.38
N ALA A 199 -3.56 12.24 -20.85
CA ALA A 199 -4.66 11.36 -21.24
C ALA A 199 -4.32 10.49 -22.47
#